data_AF-A0A4Q0SEX6-F1
#
_entry.id   AF-A0A4Q0SEX6-F1
#
_cell.length_a   1.000
_cell.length_b   1.000
_cell.length_c   1.000
_cell.angle_alpha   90.00
_cell.angle_beta   90.00
_cell.angle_gamma   90.00
#
_symmetry.space_group_name_H-M   'P 1'
#
loop_
_entity.id
_entity.type
_entity.pdbx_description
1 polymer ?
#
loop_
_entity_poly.entity_id
_entity_poly.type
_entity_poly.pdbx_seq_one_letter_code
_entity_poly.pdbx_strand_id
1 'polypeptide(L)'
;MFALTFLGTSASVPSAERNHPALLVEAAGKRILVDCGEGTQRQLLRSGAGFRRLDRILLTHAHLDHVLGIPGLFSTLGLRQTSDVMTIHGGQGTLDLVIRMLAGLWGAGKAPIAVEFSALTEGQFMDAGDFIIDCFPVRHRDTDSFGFAFQSPARRHLRPERLAELGVPDGPMRGELAAGRPVVIADRTIEPEDVLGPPSGGRKLVVIGDTETTEDLSKYVSGADLLVIEATFLDRDASTARNYGHLTARDAAAFAAATNVGQLVLTHQSGRYEDDEVLAEAARIFPNTRIAADFDRIAI
;
A
#
# COMPACT_ATOMS: atom_id res chain seq x y z
N MET A 1 -3.28 -6.40 -10.43
CA MET A 1 -4.50 -5.95 -9.73
C MET A 1 -4.19 -5.87 -8.26
N PHE A 2 -4.46 -4.73 -7.64
CA PHE A 2 -4.38 -4.50 -6.20
C PHE A 2 -5.78 -4.27 -5.68
N ALA A 3 -6.17 -5.00 -4.63
CA ALA A 3 -7.43 -4.77 -3.91
C ALA A 3 -7.10 -4.28 -2.50
N LEU A 4 -7.73 -3.17 -2.11
CA LEU A 4 -7.56 -2.51 -0.83
C LEU A 4 -8.82 -2.72 0.00
N THR A 5 -8.65 -3.03 1.28
CA THR A 5 -9.70 -2.94 2.29
C THR A 5 -9.22 -2.03 3.41
N PHE A 6 -9.86 -0.88 3.57
CA PHE A 6 -9.56 0.04 4.67
C PHE A 6 -10.12 -0.57 5.96
N LEU A 7 -9.25 -0.90 6.91
CA LEU A 7 -9.67 -1.49 8.19
C LEU A 7 -9.78 -0.44 9.27
N GLY A 8 -9.09 0.67 9.13
CA GLY A 8 -9.23 1.83 9.98
C GLY A 8 -8.66 3.07 9.31
N THR A 9 -9.31 4.19 9.56
CA THR A 9 -9.14 5.43 8.80
C THR A 9 -9.10 6.68 9.69
N SER A 10 -9.13 6.53 11.02
CA SER A 10 -9.09 7.65 11.98
C SER A 10 -7.66 8.09 12.27
N ALA A 11 -7.48 9.37 12.54
CA ALA A 11 -6.21 9.94 13.00
C ALA A 11 -6.10 9.95 14.52
N SER A 12 -5.00 9.40 15.08
CA SER A 12 -4.61 9.43 16.50
C SER A 12 -5.56 8.79 17.53
N VAL A 13 -6.86 9.06 17.43
CA VAL A 13 -7.91 8.62 18.36
C VAL A 13 -9.01 7.96 17.51
N PRO A 14 -9.50 6.76 17.88
CA PRO A 14 -10.56 6.12 17.13
C PRO A 14 -11.92 6.73 17.50
N SER A 15 -12.90 6.61 16.61
CA SER A 15 -14.30 6.90 16.89
C SER A 15 -15.14 5.62 16.90
N ALA A 16 -16.45 5.74 17.11
CA ALA A 16 -17.35 4.58 16.96
C ALA A 16 -17.44 4.10 15.50
N GLU A 17 -17.15 5.00 14.55
CA GLU A 17 -17.25 4.82 13.11
C GLU A 17 -15.90 4.49 12.45
N ARG A 18 -14.80 5.06 12.96
CA ARG A 18 -13.46 4.96 12.36
C ARG A 18 -12.45 4.38 13.35
N ASN A 19 -11.85 3.24 13.00
CA ASN A 19 -10.76 2.64 13.76
C ASN A 19 -9.42 3.34 13.47
N HIS A 20 -8.42 3.10 14.31
CA HIS A 20 -7.03 3.48 14.04
C HIS A 20 -6.48 2.91 12.73
N PRO A 21 -5.45 3.53 12.13
CA PRO A 21 -4.94 3.19 10.81
C PRO A 21 -4.60 1.71 10.64
N ALA A 22 -5.19 1.12 9.61
CA ALA A 22 -4.84 -0.20 9.11
C ALA A 22 -5.42 -0.36 7.70
N LEU A 23 -4.59 -0.77 6.76
CA LEU A 23 -4.98 -0.99 5.36
C LEU A 23 -4.57 -2.39 4.93
N LEU A 24 -5.53 -3.21 4.53
CA LEU A 24 -5.24 -4.51 3.93
C LEU A 24 -5.08 -4.35 2.42
N VAL A 25 -3.91 -4.73 1.90
CA VAL A 25 -3.63 -4.82 0.46
C VAL A 25 -3.57 -6.29 0.04
N GLU A 26 -4.37 -6.66 -0.94
CA GLU A 26 -4.44 -8.00 -1.51
C GLU A 26 -4.01 -7.97 -2.98
N ALA A 27 -3.03 -8.79 -3.35
CA ALA A 27 -2.55 -8.93 -4.72
C ALA A 27 -1.92 -10.31 -4.94
N ALA A 28 -2.16 -10.93 -6.09
CA ALA A 28 -1.59 -12.23 -6.46
C ALA A 28 -1.69 -13.32 -5.36
N GLY A 29 -2.81 -13.34 -4.63
CA GLY A 29 -3.04 -14.29 -3.54
C GLY A 29 -2.26 -14.00 -2.24
N LYS A 30 -1.47 -12.92 -2.19
CA LYS A 30 -0.81 -12.38 -1.00
C LYS A 30 -1.71 -11.38 -0.29
N ARG A 31 -1.56 -11.27 1.03
CA ARG A 31 -2.21 -10.27 1.86
C ARG A 31 -1.20 -9.57 2.74
N ILE A 32 -1.17 -8.26 2.62
CA ILE A 32 -0.19 -7.40 3.28
C ILE A 32 -0.96 -6.34 4.04
N LEU A 33 -0.67 -6.22 5.32
CA LEU A 33 -1.27 -5.19 6.15
C LEU A 33 -0.30 -4.00 6.21
N VAL A 34 -0.76 -2.80 5.85
CA VAL A 34 -0.05 -1.55 6.07
C VAL A 34 -0.62 -0.90 7.33
N ASP A 35 0.25 -0.73 8.33
CA ASP A 35 -0.06 -0.37 9.71
C ASP A 35 -1.03 -1.31 10.43
N CYS A 36 -0.95 -1.34 11.76
CA CYS A 36 -1.73 -2.22 12.60
C CYS A 36 -2.12 -1.50 13.88
N GLY A 37 -3.00 -0.51 13.75
CA GLY A 37 -3.56 0.22 14.88
C GLY A 37 -4.41 -0.63 15.81
N GLU A 38 -4.62 -0.13 17.04
CA GLU A 38 -5.46 -0.84 18.02
C GLU A 38 -6.83 -1.17 17.40
N GLY A 39 -7.31 -2.40 17.61
CA GLY A 39 -8.59 -2.87 17.07
C GLY A 39 -8.52 -3.55 15.70
N THR A 40 -7.38 -3.49 15.00
CA THR A 40 -7.23 -4.07 13.64
C THR A 40 -7.70 -5.53 13.52
N GLN A 41 -7.40 -6.37 14.51
CA GLN A 41 -7.88 -7.76 14.52
C GLN A 41 -9.42 -7.89 14.48
N ARG A 42 -10.15 -6.97 15.11
CA ARG A 42 -11.62 -6.94 15.09
C ARG A 42 -12.11 -6.44 13.73
N GLN A 43 -11.43 -5.45 13.17
CA GLN A 43 -11.74 -4.90 11.85
C GLN A 43 -11.52 -5.93 10.74
N LEU A 44 -10.48 -6.77 10.82
CA LEU A 44 -10.27 -7.91 9.92
C LEU A 44 -11.43 -8.92 9.95
N LEU A 45 -12.03 -9.14 11.12
CA LEU A 45 -13.21 -10.01 11.25
C LEU A 45 -14.47 -9.33 10.71
N ARG A 46 -14.71 -8.06 11.05
CA ARG A 46 -15.86 -7.28 10.59
C ARG A 46 -15.88 -7.09 9.08
N SER A 47 -14.71 -6.91 8.46
CA SER A 47 -14.57 -6.76 7.01
C SER A 47 -14.84 -8.05 6.24
N GLY A 48 -14.87 -9.20 6.93
CA GLY A 48 -14.95 -10.53 6.32
C GLY A 48 -13.65 -11.02 5.67
N ALA A 49 -12.57 -10.22 5.66
CA ALA A 49 -11.28 -10.63 5.12
C ALA A 49 -10.65 -11.76 5.97
N GLY A 50 -10.84 -11.69 7.29
CA GLY A 50 -10.27 -12.63 8.26
C GLY A 50 -8.75 -12.61 8.27
N PHE A 51 -8.14 -13.66 8.80
CA PHE A 51 -6.68 -13.74 9.04
C PHE A 51 -5.92 -14.59 8.02
N ARG A 52 -6.63 -15.28 7.12
CA ARG A 52 -6.02 -16.28 6.22
C ARG A 52 -4.98 -15.63 5.32
N ARG A 53 -3.79 -16.22 5.23
CA ARG A 53 -2.66 -15.77 4.39
C ARG A 53 -2.15 -14.36 4.74
N LEU A 54 -2.41 -13.89 5.96
CA LEU A 54 -1.80 -12.67 6.47
C LEU A 54 -0.45 -13.03 7.10
N ASP A 55 0.63 -12.82 6.36
CA ASP A 55 2.01 -13.15 6.78
C ASP A 55 2.92 -11.91 6.87
N ARG A 56 2.39 -10.71 6.60
CA ARG A 56 3.19 -9.50 6.50
C ARG A 56 2.48 -8.26 7.04
N ILE A 57 3.23 -7.49 7.82
CA ILE A 57 2.86 -6.14 8.26
C ILE A 57 3.95 -5.18 7.78
N LEU A 58 3.56 -4.10 7.11
CA LEU A 58 4.41 -2.98 6.76
C LEU A 58 4.03 -1.82 7.67
N LEU A 59 4.96 -1.36 8.50
CA LEU A 59 4.75 -0.24 9.41
C LEU A 59 5.31 1.02 8.78
N THR A 60 4.46 2.04 8.68
CA THR A 60 4.89 3.37 8.23
C THR A 60 5.84 3.97 9.25
N HIS A 61 5.44 4.02 10.53
CA HIS A 61 6.22 4.63 11.61
C HIS A 61 5.80 4.14 13.02
N ALA A 62 6.42 4.72 14.06
CA ALA A 62 6.33 4.23 15.43
C ALA A 62 5.17 4.78 16.28
N HIS A 63 4.28 5.63 15.75
CA HIS A 63 3.17 6.13 16.57
C HIS A 63 2.20 5.01 16.95
N LEU A 64 1.63 5.16 18.14
CA LEU A 64 0.93 4.08 18.83
C LEU A 64 -0.37 3.68 18.12
N ASP A 65 -1.05 4.63 17.51
CA ASP A 65 -2.21 4.36 16.65
C ASP A 65 -1.87 3.55 15.40
N HIS A 66 -0.59 3.39 15.02
CA HIS A 66 -0.17 2.55 13.90
C HIS A 66 0.35 1.16 14.33
N VAL A 67 0.67 0.95 15.63
CA VAL A 67 1.35 -0.28 16.08
C VAL A 67 0.66 -1.03 17.22
N LEU A 68 -0.23 -0.38 17.99
CA LEU A 68 -0.84 -0.99 19.19
C LEU A 68 -1.77 -2.17 18.90
N GLY A 69 -2.16 -2.40 17.66
CA GLY A 69 -2.95 -3.56 17.24
C GLY A 69 -2.14 -4.86 17.17
N ILE A 70 -0.82 -4.77 17.03
CA ILE A 70 0.06 -5.93 16.81
C ILE A 70 -0.07 -6.96 17.94
N PRO A 71 0.01 -6.61 19.24
CA PRO A 71 -0.10 -7.60 20.30
C PRO A 71 -1.44 -8.33 20.31
N GLY A 72 -2.53 -7.59 20.12
CA GLY A 72 -3.87 -8.17 20.03
C GLY A 72 -4.00 -9.16 18.87
N LEU A 73 -3.54 -8.75 17.68
CA LEU A 73 -3.50 -9.61 16.51
C LEU A 73 -2.69 -10.89 16.76
N PHE A 74 -1.49 -10.77 17.34
CA PHE A 74 -0.61 -11.90 17.62
C PHE A 74 -1.23 -12.88 18.62
N SER A 75 -1.86 -12.36 19.68
CA SER A 75 -2.61 -13.18 20.64
C SER A 75 -3.70 -14.00 19.95
N THR A 76 -4.49 -13.38 19.08
CA THR A 76 -5.54 -14.06 18.32
C THR A 76 -4.99 -15.10 17.34
N LEU A 77 -3.91 -14.78 16.62
CA LEU A 77 -3.29 -15.72 15.68
C LEU A 77 -2.72 -16.95 16.39
N GLY A 78 -2.04 -16.75 17.52
CA GLY A 78 -1.49 -17.84 18.34
C GLY A 78 -2.57 -18.76 18.90
N LEU A 79 -3.68 -18.19 19.40
CA LEU A 79 -4.83 -18.98 19.88
C LEU A 79 -5.51 -19.78 18.76
N ARG A 80 -5.53 -19.25 17.54
CA ARG A 80 -6.13 -19.93 16.39
C ARG A 80 -5.22 -21.00 15.78
N GLN A 81 -3.91 -21.00 16.10
CA GLN A 81 -2.91 -21.85 15.46
C GLN A 81 -2.89 -21.68 13.93
N THR A 82 -3.16 -20.46 13.44
CA THR A 82 -3.36 -20.17 12.01
C THR A 82 -2.29 -19.28 11.39
N SER A 83 -1.06 -19.31 11.90
CA SER A 83 0.01 -18.44 11.40
C SER A 83 1.22 -19.24 10.97
N ASP A 84 1.62 -19.04 9.71
CA ASP A 84 3.02 -19.16 9.32
C ASP A 84 3.84 -18.03 9.99
N VAL A 85 5.12 -17.92 9.65
CA VAL A 85 5.96 -16.82 10.14
C VAL A 85 5.38 -15.48 9.72
N MET A 86 5.20 -14.56 10.67
CA MET A 86 4.82 -13.17 10.43
C MET A 86 6.06 -12.32 10.21
N THR A 87 6.24 -11.71 9.04
CA THR A 87 7.32 -10.75 8.80
C THR A 87 6.81 -9.31 9.03
N ILE A 88 7.42 -8.59 9.97
CA ILE A 88 7.16 -7.16 10.20
C ILE A 88 8.28 -6.34 9.55
N HIS A 89 7.87 -5.44 8.66
CA HIS A 89 8.73 -4.46 8.00
C HIS A 89 8.51 -3.09 8.62
N GLY A 90 9.57 -2.32 8.81
CA GLY A 90 9.49 -0.97 9.33
C GLY A 90 10.87 -0.34 9.43
N GLY A 91 10.91 0.95 9.75
CA GLY A 91 12.16 1.60 10.13
C GLY A 91 12.76 1.00 11.41
N GLN A 92 14.07 1.13 11.61
CA GLN A 92 14.74 0.52 12.76
C GLN A 92 14.14 1.00 14.09
N GLY A 93 13.82 2.29 14.22
CA GLY A 93 13.23 2.83 15.45
C GLY A 93 11.84 2.24 15.73
N THR A 94 11.04 2.11 14.67
CA THR A 94 9.72 1.47 14.71
C THR A 94 9.82 -0.01 15.10
N LEU A 95 10.74 -0.77 14.51
CA LEU A 95 10.94 -2.18 14.85
C LEU A 95 11.41 -2.35 16.30
N ASP A 96 12.33 -1.51 16.78
CA ASP A 96 12.81 -1.53 18.16
C ASP A 96 11.68 -1.26 19.16
N LEU A 97 10.72 -0.39 18.83
CA LEU A 97 9.51 -0.19 19.63
C LEU A 97 8.67 -1.47 19.68
N VAL A 98 8.38 -2.08 18.52
CA VAL A 98 7.54 -3.29 18.46
C VAL A 98 8.21 -4.45 19.18
N ILE A 99 9.52 -4.66 19.01
CA ILE A 99 10.29 -5.69 19.70
C ILE A 99 10.18 -5.51 21.23
N ARG A 100 10.36 -4.28 21.74
CA ARG A 100 10.22 -3.98 23.17
C ARG A 100 8.79 -4.20 23.67
N MET A 101 7.79 -3.79 22.88
CA MET A 101 6.37 -4.00 23.20
C MET A 101 6.04 -5.49 23.32
N LEU A 102 6.43 -6.31 22.36
CA LEU A 102 6.18 -7.76 22.39
C LEU A 102 6.97 -8.45 23.51
N ALA A 103 8.23 -8.06 23.73
CA ALA A 103 9.06 -8.59 24.80
C ALA A 103 8.50 -8.25 26.19
N GLY A 104 7.90 -7.07 26.37
CA GLY A 104 7.26 -6.68 27.62
C GLY A 104 6.01 -7.52 27.96
N LEU A 105 5.33 -8.06 26.96
CA LEU A 105 4.10 -8.84 27.13
C LEU A 105 4.35 -10.34 27.33
N TRP A 106 5.28 -10.93 26.57
CA TRP A 106 5.52 -12.38 26.58
C TRP A 106 6.93 -12.79 26.97
N GLY A 107 7.86 -11.83 27.06
CA GLY A 107 9.31 -12.08 27.14
C GLY A 107 9.98 -12.05 25.77
N ALA A 108 11.27 -11.72 25.75
CA ALA A 108 12.06 -11.61 24.52
C ALA A 108 12.03 -12.92 23.71
N GLY A 109 11.62 -12.82 22.45
CA GLY A 109 11.52 -13.96 21.53
C GLY A 109 10.38 -14.96 21.84
N LYS A 110 9.43 -14.59 22.72
CA LYS A 110 8.34 -15.48 23.17
C LYS A 110 6.95 -15.04 22.71
N ALA A 111 6.88 -14.22 21.66
CA ALA A 111 5.61 -13.88 21.04
C ALA A 111 4.81 -15.16 20.69
N PRO A 112 3.46 -15.12 20.74
CA PRO A 112 2.63 -16.32 20.58
C PRO A 112 2.61 -16.90 19.15
N ILE A 113 3.30 -16.26 18.22
CA ILE A 113 3.53 -16.70 16.84
C ILE A 113 5.00 -16.49 16.48
N ALA A 114 5.49 -17.20 15.47
CA ALA A 114 6.81 -16.95 14.90
C ALA A 114 6.81 -15.58 14.20
N VAL A 115 7.82 -14.76 14.50
CA VAL A 115 7.95 -13.40 13.97
C VAL A 115 9.37 -13.14 13.48
N GLU A 116 9.47 -12.53 12.31
CA GLU A 116 10.69 -11.99 11.74
C GLU A 116 10.57 -10.47 11.62
N PHE A 117 11.65 -9.75 11.90
CA PHE A 117 11.72 -8.30 11.76
C PHE A 117 12.68 -7.96 10.62
N SER A 118 12.24 -7.10 9.69
CA SER A 118 13.01 -6.72 8.52
C SER A 118 13.07 -5.20 8.43
N ALA A 119 14.24 -4.63 8.69
CA ALA A 119 14.45 -3.19 8.64
C ALA A 119 14.37 -2.69 7.19
N LEU A 120 13.60 -1.62 6.99
CA LEU A 120 13.44 -0.98 5.70
C LEU A 120 14.60 -0.04 5.40
N THR A 121 15.00 -0.02 4.14
CA THR A 121 15.90 0.96 3.54
C THR A 121 15.28 1.39 2.21
N GLU A 122 15.39 2.66 1.86
CA GLU A 122 14.83 3.20 0.61
C GLU A 122 15.13 2.30 -0.59
N GLY A 123 14.08 2.01 -1.38
CA GLY A 123 14.14 1.16 -2.55
C GLY A 123 13.31 -0.11 -2.42
N GLN A 124 13.56 -1.06 -3.32
CA GLN A 124 12.84 -2.32 -3.37
C GLN A 124 13.25 -3.20 -2.19
N PHE A 125 12.25 -3.66 -1.42
CA PHE A 125 12.48 -4.62 -0.34
C PHE A 125 11.74 -5.95 -0.55
N MET A 126 10.84 -6.01 -1.55
CA MET A 126 10.08 -7.23 -1.84
C MET A 126 9.81 -7.39 -3.34
N ASP A 127 10.13 -8.58 -3.85
CA ASP A 127 9.66 -9.11 -5.12
C ASP A 127 8.73 -10.30 -4.86
N ALA A 128 7.46 -10.16 -5.24
CA ALA A 128 6.42 -11.16 -5.09
C ALA A 128 6.12 -11.93 -6.39
N GLY A 129 6.95 -11.77 -7.42
CA GLY A 129 6.80 -12.35 -8.76
C GLY A 129 5.78 -11.61 -9.63
N ASP A 130 4.54 -11.47 -9.15
CA ASP A 130 3.46 -10.77 -9.87
C ASP A 130 3.40 -9.27 -9.54
N PHE A 131 4.13 -8.82 -8.52
CA PHE A 131 4.30 -7.42 -8.16
C PHE A 131 5.55 -7.23 -7.29
N ILE A 132 6.05 -6.01 -7.25
CA ILE A 132 7.13 -5.59 -6.35
C ILE A 132 6.60 -4.57 -5.34
N ILE A 133 7.33 -4.38 -4.24
CA ILE A 133 7.10 -3.31 -3.28
C ILE A 133 8.40 -2.56 -3.02
N ASP A 134 8.34 -1.27 -3.27
CA ASP A 134 9.37 -0.31 -2.88
C ASP A 134 8.91 0.44 -1.62
N CYS A 135 9.86 0.85 -0.79
CA CYS A 135 9.63 1.80 0.28
C CYS A 135 10.46 3.07 0.07
N PHE A 136 10.01 4.19 0.61
CA PHE A 136 10.68 5.47 0.50
C PHE A 136 10.48 6.30 1.76
N PRO A 137 11.48 7.14 2.14
CA PRO A 137 11.39 7.93 3.36
C PRO A 137 10.31 9.01 3.23
N VAL A 138 9.57 9.19 4.31
CA VAL A 138 8.56 10.22 4.49
C VAL A 138 8.93 11.03 5.73
N ARG A 139 8.77 12.35 5.68
CA ARG A 139 9.03 13.19 6.86
C ARG A 139 7.78 13.21 7.73
N HIS A 140 7.93 12.85 9.00
CA HIS A 140 6.87 12.96 9.99
C HIS A 140 7.47 13.09 11.40
N ARG A 141 7.52 14.34 11.91
CA ARG A 141 7.98 14.63 13.28
C ARG A 141 9.34 13.99 13.59
N ASP A 142 9.46 13.37 14.75
CA ASP A 142 10.69 12.84 15.34
C ASP A 142 10.84 11.31 15.15
N THR A 143 10.08 10.70 14.24
CA THR A 143 10.16 9.27 13.92
C THR A 143 10.71 9.03 12.52
N ASP A 144 11.34 7.87 12.33
CA ASP A 144 11.48 7.32 10.98
C ASP A 144 10.09 6.98 10.44
N SER A 145 9.80 7.40 9.21
CA SER A 145 8.53 7.13 8.53
C SER A 145 8.76 6.73 7.07
N PHE A 146 7.94 5.81 6.58
CA PHE A 146 8.03 5.28 5.22
C PHE A 146 6.69 5.30 4.50
N GLY A 147 6.73 5.61 3.21
CA GLY A 147 5.67 5.31 2.25
C GLY A 147 6.01 4.04 1.46
N PHE A 148 4.98 3.45 0.83
CA PHE A 148 5.08 2.19 0.10
C PHE A 148 4.52 2.34 -1.32
N ALA A 149 5.25 1.84 -2.32
CA ALA A 149 4.79 1.76 -3.70
C ALA A 149 4.69 0.29 -4.13
N PHE A 150 3.47 -0.16 -4.44
CA PHE A 150 3.19 -1.48 -4.98
C PHE A 150 3.07 -1.38 -6.49
N GLN A 151 3.83 -2.19 -7.22
CA GLN A 151 3.89 -2.11 -8.68
C GLN A 151 3.76 -3.49 -9.31
N SER A 152 2.75 -3.68 -10.17
CA SER A 152 2.63 -4.88 -11.00
C SER A 152 3.13 -4.60 -12.41
N PRO A 153 3.89 -5.52 -13.03
CA PRO A 153 4.50 -5.29 -14.33
C PRO A 153 3.43 -5.12 -15.41
N ALA A 154 3.64 -4.16 -16.31
CA ALA A 154 2.88 -4.09 -17.54
C ALA A 154 3.21 -5.30 -18.42
N ARG A 155 2.18 -5.95 -18.95
CA ARG A 155 2.34 -7.09 -19.86
C ARG A 155 2.09 -6.66 -21.29
N ARG A 156 2.86 -7.23 -22.20
CA ARG A 156 2.65 -7.06 -23.65
C ARG A 156 1.87 -8.26 -24.16
N HIS A 157 0.79 -8.00 -24.86
CA HIS A 157 -0.01 -9.05 -25.48
C HIS A 157 0.45 -9.30 -26.90
N LEU A 158 0.47 -10.57 -27.30
CA LEU A 158 0.68 -10.93 -28.69
C LEU A 158 -0.49 -10.43 -29.54
N ARG A 159 -0.18 -9.85 -30.69
CA ARG A 159 -1.13 -9.40 -31.71
C ARG A 159 -1.47 -10.56 -32.65
N PRO A 160 -2.68 -11.15 -32.57
CA PRO A 160 -3.05 -12.31 -33.39
C PRO A 160 -2.87 -12.06 -34.89
N GLU A 161 -3.19 -10.85 -35.35
CA GLU A 161 -3.04 -10.41 -36.73
C GLU A 161 -1.57 -10.46 -37.20
N ARG A 162 -0.62 -9.98 -36.37
CA ARG A 162 0.80 -9.99 -36.71
C ARG A 162 1.40 -11.39 -36.67
N LEU A 163 0.95 -12.22 -35.73
CA LEU A 163 1.33 -13.62 -35.68
C LEU A 163 0.91 -14.36 -36.96
N ALA A 164 -0.31 -14.12 -37.45
CA ALA A 164 -0.80 -14.71 -38.69
C ALA A 164 -0.04 -14.19 -39.92
N GLU A 165 0.19 -12.88 -40.02
CA GLU A 165 0.97 -12.25 -41.11
C GLU A 165 2.39 -12.80 -41.23
N LEU A 166 3.04 -13.07 -40.09
CA LEU A 166 4.41 -13.56 -40.03
C LEU A 166 4.50 -15.09 -40.01
N GLY A 167 3.36 -15.79 -40.10
CA GLY A 167 3.32 -17.25 -40.16
C GLY A 167 3.74 -17.94 -38.86
N VAL A 168 3.54 -17.30 -37.70
CA VAL A 168 3.87 -17.89 -36.39
C VAL A 168 2.80 -18.92 -35.99
N PRO A 169 3.13 -20.22 -35.94
CA PRO A 169 2.15 -21.26 -35.61
C PRO A 169 1.69 -21.14 -34.16
N ASP A 170 0.54 -21.75 -33.86
CA ASP A 170 0.14 -21.98 -32.46
C ASP A 170 1.14 -22.93 -31.79
N GLY A 171 1.46 -22.69 -30.52
CA GLY A 171 2.34 -23.54 -29.74
C GLY A 171 3.47 -22.80 -29.01
N PRO A 172 4.54 -23.53 -28.63
CA PRO A 172 5.59 -23.02 -27.74
C PRO A 172 6.28 -21.73 -28.22
N MET A 173 6.40 -21.54 -29.53
CA MET A 173 7.06 -20.36 -30.13
C MET A 173 6.36 -19.05 -29.77
N ARG A 174 5.03 -19.07 -29.59
CA ARG A 174 4.29 -17.90 -29.10
C ARG A 174 4.61 -17.60 -27.64
N GLY A 175 4.82 -18.62 -26.82
CA GLY A 175 5.26 -18.47 -25.44
C GLY A 175 6.66 -17.85 -25.34
N GLU A 176 7.58 -18.27 -26.22
CA GLU A 176 8.91 -17.66 -26.34
C GLU A 176 8.83 -16.18 -26.70
N LEU A 177 8.05 -15.83 -27.74
CA LEU A 177 7.82 -14.43 -28.15
C LEU A 177 7.16 -13.60 -27.04
N ALA A 178 6.17 -14.16 -26.34
CA ALA A 178 5.54 -13.51 -25.19
C ALA A 178 6.50 -13.28 -24.01
N ALA A 179 7.51 -14.15 -23.86
CA ALA A 179 8.56 -14.02 -22.87
C ALA A 179 9.74 -13.13 -23.35
N GLY A 180 9.58 -12.44 -24.49
CA GLY A 180 10.59 -11.53 -25.02
C GLY A 180 11.77 -12.24 -25.68
N ARG A 181 11.63 -13.50 -26.08
CA ARG A 181 12.68 -14.27 -26.77
C ARG A 181 12.36 -14.39 -28.27
N PRO A 182 13.32 -14.09 -29.16
CA PRO A 182 13.11 -14.25 -30.60
C PRO A 182 12.99 -15.71 -30.99
N VAL A 183 12.29 -15.98 -32.10
CA VAL A 183 12.12 -17.34 -32.64
C VAL A 183 12.49 -17.37 -34.12
N VAL A 184 12.96 -18.53 -34.59
CA VAL A 184 13.33 -18.73 -36.00
C VAL A 184 12.27 -19.59 -36.69
N ILE A 185 11.71 -19.08 -37.79
CA ILE A 185 10.73 -19.77 -38.64
C ILE A 185 11.23 -19.74 -40.08
N ALA A 186 11.46 -20.92 -40.68
CA ALA A 186 11.90 -21.04 -42.08
C ALA A 186 13.04 -20.07 -42.44
N ASP A 187 14.11 -20.10 -41.63
CA ASP A 187 15.31 -19.26 -41.74
C ASP A 187 15.11 -17.74 -41.56
N ARG A 188 13.93 -17.32 -41.09
CA ARG A 188 13.65 -15.93 -40.68
C ARG A 188 13.55 -15.83 -39.16
N THR A 189 14.28 -14.89 -38.58
CA THR A 189 14.10 -14.51 -37.17
C THR A 189 12.91 -13.59 -37.05
N ILE A 190 12.01 -13.90 -36.12
CA ILE A 190 10.89 -13.05 -35.72
C ILE A 190 11.21 -12.51 -34.33
N GLU A 191 11.25 -11.19 -34.22
CA GLU A 191 11.50 -10.51 -32.96
C GLU A 191 10.19 -10.36 -32.17
N PRO A 192 10.24 -10.36 -30.82
CA PRO A 192 9.07 -10.07 -30.00
C PRO A 192 8.37 -8.76 -30.40
N GLU A 193 9.13 -7.73 -30.77
CA GLU A 193 8.60 -6.43 -31.19
C GLU A 193 7.70 -6.48 -32.43
N ASP A 194 7.92 -7.45 -33.32
CA ASP A 194 7.13 -7.60 -34.54
C ASP A 194 5.68 -7.98 -34.22
N VAL A 195 5.48 -8.72 -33.13
CA VAL A 195 4.21 -9.38 -32.78
C VAL A 195 3.60 -8.86 -31.48
N LEU A 196 4.37 -8.24 -30.58
CA LEU A 196 3.84 -7.75 -29.32
C LEU A 196 3.23 -6.35 -29.46
N GLY A 197 2.05 -6.16 -28.84
CA GLY A 197 1.44 -4.85 -28.65
C GLY A 197 2.19 -3.99 -27.63
N PRO A 198 1.74 -2.75 -27.40
CA PRO A 198 2.29 -1.91 -26.33
C PRO A 198 2.07 -2.56 -24.95
N PRO A 199 2.95 -2.27 -23.96
CA PRO A 199 2.72 -2.70 -22.58
C PRO A 199 1.38 -2.17 -22.05
N SER A 200 0.65 -3.03 -21.34
CA SER A 200 -0.65 -2.69 -20.76
C SER A 200 -0.89 -3.44 -19.45
N GLY A 201 -1.83 -2.96 -18.64
CA GLY A 201 -2.28 -3.64 -17.42
C GLY A 201 -1.31 -3.59 -16.23
N GLY A 202 -0.19 -2.87 -16.34
CA GLY A 202 0.65 -2.52 -15.21
C GLY A 202 -0.12 -1.59 -14.28
N ARG A 203 0.07 -1.77 -12.97
CA ARG A 203 -0.62 -0.96 -11.95
C ARG A 203 0.38 -0.46 -10.92
N LYS A 204 0.18 0.75 -10.45
CA LYS A 204 0.95 1.38 -9.39
C LYS A 204 0.03 1.93 -8.31
N LEU A 205 0.09 1.33 -7.13
CA LEU A 205 -0.53 1.82 -5.91
C LEU A 205 0.55 2.48 -5.06
N VAL A 206 0.30 3.69 -4.56
CA VAL A 206 1.15 4.34 -3.57
C VAL A 206 0.36 4.60 -2.30
N VAL A 207 0.94 4.21 -1.16
CA VAL A 207 0.40 4.44 0.18
C VAL A 207 1.39 5.26 0.97
N ILE A 208 0.95 6.44 1.42
CA ILE A 208 1.70 7.32 2.32
C ILE A 208 0.85 7.45 3.59
N GLY A 209 1.42 7.09 4.74
CA GLY A 209 0.79 7.34 6.04
C GLY A 209 0.91 8.80 6.43
N ASP A 210 1.14 9.05 7.71
CA ASP A 210 1.33 10.39 8.25
C ASP A 210 2.54 11.08 7.61
N THR A 211 2.36 12.35 7.22
CA THR A 211 3.44 13.13 6.62
C THR A 211 3.28 14.62 6.83
N GLU A 212 4.40 15.30 7.09
CA GLU A 212 4.41 16.75 7.29
C GLU A 212 4.48 17.54 5.97
N THR A 213 4.91 16.90 4.88
CA THR A 213 5.17 17.56 3.60
C THR A 213 5.19 16.58 2.45
N THR A 214 4.82 17.06 1.26
CA THR A 214 4.90 16.30 0.01
C THR A 214 6.17 16.60 -0.79
N GLU A 215 7.09 17.40 -0.24
CA GLU A 215 8.40 17.68 -0.84
C GLU A 215 9.17 16.39 -1.13
N ASP A 216 9.84 16.35 -2.28
CA ASP A 216 10.64 15.21 -2.76
C ASP A 216 9.89 13.88 -2.96
N LEU A 217 8.57 13.83 -2.71
CA LEU A 217 7.77 12.61 -2.87
C LEU A 217 7.32 12.37 -4.32
N SER A 218 7.31 13.41 -5.17
CA SER A 218 6.81 13.33 -6.56
C SER A 218 7.48 12.22 -7.38
N LYS A 219 8.76 11.92 -7.15
CA LYS A 219 9.49 10.85 -7.85
C LYS A 219 8.94 9.45 -7.56
N TYR A 220 8.38 9.23 -6.37
CA TYR A 220 7.76 7.95 -6.00
C TYR A 220 6.28 7.89 -6.41
N VAL A 221 5.60 9.03 -6.41
CA VAL A 221 4.13 9.10 -6.61
C VAL A 221 3.73 9.27 -8.07
N SER A 222 4.54 9.94 -8.89
CA SER A 222 4.19 10.27 -10.28
C SER A 222 3.60 9.09 -11.05
N GLY A 223 2.46 9.33 -11.69
CA GLY A 223 1.75 8.37 -12.54
C GLY A 223 1.17 7.16 -11.80
N ALA A 224 1.03 7.20 -10.47
CA ALA A 224 0.33 6.13 -9.74
C ALA A 224 -1.15 6.06 -10.17
N ASP A 225 -1.68 4.86 -10.34
CA ASP A 225 -3.11 4.66 -10.60
C ASP A 225 -3.95 5.07 -9.39
N LEU A 226 -3.43 4.83 -8.18
CA LEU A 226 -4.08 5.16 -6.92
C LEU A 226 -3.06 5.69 -5.91
N LEU A 227 -3.34 6.85 -5.33
CA LEU A 227 -2.63 7.41 -4.19
C LEU A 227 -3.54 7.36 -2.95
N VAL A 228 -3.10 6.64 -1.93
CA VAL A 228 -3.65 6.71 -0.57
C VAL A 228 -2.73 7.59 0.26
N ILE A 229 -3.24 8.68 0.81
CA ILE A 229 -2.46 9.62 1.63
C ILE A 229 -3.32 10.21 2.74
N GLU A 230 -2.69 10.63 3.84
CA GLU A 230 -3.37 11.33 4.91
C GLU A 230 -3.96 12.68 4.48
N ALA A 231 -5.03 13.09 5.14
CA ALA A 231 -5.55 14.45 5.12
C ALA A 231 -6.15 14.77 6.48
N THR A 232 -5.28 14.90 7.48
CA THR A 232 -5.71 15.01 8.87
C THR A 232 -6.45 16.32 9.16
N PHE A 233 -6.12 17.39 8.43
CA PHE A 233 -6.65 18.74 8.64
C PHE A 233 -7.28 19.34 7.38
N LEU A 234 -8.04 20.42 7.56
CA LEU A 234 -8.46 21.31 6.48
C LEU A 234 -7.50 22.50 6.37
N ASP A 235 -7.51 23.18 5.21
CA ASP A 235 -6.63 24.33 4.93
C ASP A 235 -6.77 25.47 5.96
N ARG A 236 -7.98 25.69 6.48
CA ARG A 236 -8.22 26.68 7.55
C ARG A 236 -7.40 26.41 8.83
N ASP A 237 -6.99 25.16 9.04
CA ASP A 237 -6.20 24.69 10.17
C ASP A 237 -4.76 24.29 9.75
N ALA A 238 -4.27 24.77 8.60
CA ALA A 238 -2.95 24.41 8.07
C ALA A 238 -1.77 24.69 9.02
N SER A 239 -1.88 25.72 9.89
CA SER A 239 -0.88 25.96 10.94
C SER A 239 -0.83 24.83 11.96
N THR A 240 -2.00 24.29 12.32
CA THR A 240 -2.13 23.15 13.22
C THR A 240 -1.58 21.89 12.56
N ALA A 241 -1.92 21.66 11.29
CA ALA A 241 -1.38 20.55 10.50
C ALA A 241 0.15 20.52 10.55
N ARG A 242 0.81 21.65 10.23
CA ARG A 242 2.27 21.78 10.30
C ARG A 242 2.84 21.52 11.69
N ASN A 243 2.21 22.06 12.73
CA ASN A 243 2.69 21.90 14.11
C ASN A 243 2.65 20.43 14.59
N TYR A 244 1.69 19.64 14.09
CA TYR A 244 1.58 18.22 14.39
C TYR A 244 2.25 17.32 13.33
N GLY A 245 2.86 17.90 12.30
CA GLY A 245 3.54 17.16 11.23
C GLY A 245 2.60 16.43 10.28
N HIS A 246 1.47 17.05 9.93
CA HIS A 246 0.42 16.48 9.08
C HIS A 246 0.09 17.38 7.88
N LEU A 247 -0.64 16.81 6.92
CA LEU A 247 -1.17 17.52 5.75
C LEU A 247 -2.57 18.06 5.96
N THR A 248 -2.92 19.00 5.10
CA THR A 248 -4.31 19.38 4.84
C THR A 248 -4.89 18.62 3.65
N ALA A 249 -6.22 18.54 3.56
CA ALA A 249 -6.91 18.01 2.38
C ALA A 249 -6.54 18.78 1.10
N ARG A 250 -6.37 20.10 1.21
CA ARG A 250 -5.82 20.96 0.14
C ARG A 250 -4.43 20.52 -0.30
N ASP A 251 -3.50 20.25 0.63
CA ASP A 251 -2.13 19.85 0.31
C ASP A 251 -2.09 18.50 -0.41
N ALA A 252 -2.81 17.50 0.11
CA ALA A 252 -2.92 16.18 -0.50
C ALA A 252 -3.50 16.24 -1.92
N ALA A 253 -4.56 17.04 -2.13
CA ALA A 253 -5.18 17.22 -3.44
C ALA A 253 -4.28 17.96 -4.43
N ALA A 254 -3.57 19.00 -3.99
CA ALA A 254 -2.60 19.71 -4.81
C ALA A 254 -1.45 18.79 -5.24
N PHE A 255 -0.98 17.94 -4.34
CA PHE A 255 0.06 16.96 -4.63
C PHE A 255 -0.40 15.88 -5.62
N ALA A 256 -1.62 15.37 -5.47
CA ALA A 256 -2.22 14.43 -6.42
C ALA A 256 -2.31 15.03 -7.84
N ALA A 257 -2.78 16.29 -7.94
CA ALA A 257 -2.83 16.99 -9.22
C ALA A 257 -1.44 17.19 -9.84
N ALA A 258 -0.44 17.57 -9.03
CA ALA A 258 0.92 17.81 -9.49
C ALA A 258 1.65 16.52 -9.94
N THR A 259 1.25 15.36 -9.42
CA THR A 259 1.87 14.06 -9.72
C THR A 259 1.09 13.23 -10.75
N ASN A 260 -0.02 13.76 -11.27
CA ASN A 260 -0.86 13.13 -12.29
C ASN A 260 -1.25 11.69 -11.92
N VAL A 261 -1.71 11.50 -10.68
CA VAL A 261 -2.24 10.21 -10.24
C VAL A 261 -3.62 9.95 -10.85
N GLY A 262 -4.00 8.68 -10.98
CA GLY A 262 -5.30 8.28 -11.50
C GLY A 262 -6.44 8.65 -10.55
N GLN A 263 -6.30 8.33 -9.27
CA GLN A 263 -7.27 8.61 -8.21
C GLN A 263 -6.55 8.94 -6.88
N LEU A 264 -7.16 9.84 -6.11
CA LEU A 264 -6.75 10.20 -4.75
C LEU A 264 -7.73 9.61 -3.73
N VAL A 265 -7.21 8.93 -2.71
CA VAL A 265 -7.98 8.44 -1.58
C VAL A 265 -7.38 9.02 -0.30
N LEU A 266 -8.18 9.80 0.42
CA LEU A 266 -7.80 10.41 1.67
C LEU A 266 -8.14 9.50 2.84
N THR A 267 -7.20 9.32 3.76
CA THR A 267 -7.37 8.55 5.01
C THR A 267 -6.86 9.37 6.20
N HIS A 268 -6.76 8.75 7.38
CA HIS A 268 -6.24 9.37 8.60
C HIS A 268 -7.02 10.65 8.94
N GLN A 269 -8.34 10.51 9.08
CA GLN A 269 -9.28 11.60 9.28
C GLN A 269 -9.36 12.01 10.75
N SER A 270 -9.25 13.30 11.02
CA SER A 270 -9.54 13.84 12.34
C SER A 270 -11.04 13.86 12.59
N GLY A 271 -11.49 13.42 13.77
CA GLY A 271 -12.89 13.52 14.20
C GLY A 271 -13.41 14.96 14.40
N ARG A 272 -12.65 15.97 13.98
CA ARG A 272 -13.03 17.40 14.00
C ARG A 272 -13.86 17.81 12.78
N TYR A 273 -13.76 17.06 11.68
CA TYR A 273 -14.34 17.44 10.39
C TYR A 273 -15.28 16.36 9.91
N GLU A 274 -16.34 16.79 9.23
CA GLU A 274 -17.22 15.88 8.50
C GLU A 274 -16.56 15.51 7.16
N ASP A 275 -16.74 14.27 6.72
CA ASP A 275 -16.13 13.77 5.48
C ASP A 275 -16.50 14.62 4.25
N ASP A 276 -17.75 15.11 4.19
CA ASP A 276 -18.23 15.95 3.09
C ASP A 276 -17.46 17.28 3.01
N GLU A 277 -17.01 17.82 4.15
CA GLU A 277 -16.23 19.04 4.20
C GLU A 277 -14.81 18.81 3.66
N VAL A 278 -14.17 17.72 4.09
CA VAL A 278 -12.84 17.28 3.62
C VAL A 278 -12.88 16.99 2.12
N LEU A 279 -13.89 16.25 1.67
CA LEU A 279 -14.09 15.94 0.26
C LEU A 279 -14.29 17.20 -0.57
N ALA A 280 -15.13 18.13 -0.11
CA ALA A 280 -15.40 19.37 -0.83
C ALA A 280 -14.14 20.24 -0.99
N GLU A 281 -13.23 20.26 -0.03
CA GLU A 281 -11.95 20.97 -0.14
C GLU A 281 -11.03 20.29 -1.16
N ALA A 282 -10.81 18.99 -1.05
CA ALA A 282 -9.91 18.25 -1.93
C ALA A 282 -10.43 18.19 -3.39
N ALA A 283 -11.72 17.90 -3.58
CA ALA A 283 -12.33 17.74 -4.90
C ALA A 283 -12.36 19.03 -5.73
N ARG A 284 -12.26 20.21 -5.09
CA ARG A 284 -12.08 21.50 -5.80
C ARG A 284 -10.76 21.56 -6.57
N ILE A 285 -9.74 20.82 -6.14
CA ILE A 285 -8.39 20.82 -6.72
C ILE A 285 -8.18 19.56 -7.56
N PHE A 286 -8.61 18.40 -7.04
CA PHE A 286 -8.50 17.13 -7.72
C PHE A 286 -9.85 16.38 -7.69
N PRO A 287 -10.68 16.50 -8.74
CA PRO A 287 -12.05 15.98 -8.72
C PRO A 287 -12.17 14.47 -8.48
N ASN A 288 -11.20 13.65 -8.90
CA ASN A 288 -11.21 12.21 -8.67
C ASN A 288 -10.67 11.85 -7.27
N THR A 289 -11.28 12.45 -6.24
CA THR A 289 -10.95 12.23 -4.83
C THR A 289 -12.04 11.42 -4.14
N ARG A 290 -11.64 10.57 -3.19
CA ARG A 290 -12.52 9.85 -2.27
C ARG A 290 -12.01 9.98 -0.83
N ILE A 291 -12.90 10.07 0.14
CA ILE A 291 -12.57 9.87 1.55
C ILE A 291 -12.76 8.38 1.86
N ALA A 292 -11.72 7.71 2.36
CA ALA A 292 -11.83 6.32 2.77
C ALA A 292 -12.70 6.24 4.02
N ALA A 293 -13.66 5.31 4.03
CA ALA A 293 -14.35 4.88 5.24
C ALA A 293 -13.84 3.50 5.67
N ASP A 294 -14.02 3.16 6.95
CA ASP A 294 -13.79 1.79 7.41
C ASP A 294 -14.62 0.80 6.58
N PHE A 295 -13.97 -0.27 6.16
CA PHE A 295 -14.45 -1.34 5.28
C PHE A 295 -14.67 -0.98 3.81
N ASP A 296 -14.31 0.24 3.39
CA ASP A 296 -14.24 0.56 1.97
C ASP A 296 -13.33 -0.41 1.24
N ARG A 297 -13.79 -0.83 0.05
CA ARG A 297 -13.02 -1.68 -0.86
C ARG A 297 -12.78 -0.97 -2.17
N ILE A 298 -11.51 -0.92 -2.58
CA ILE A 298 -11.08 -0.28 -3.82
C ILE A 298 -10.19 -1.28 -4.57
N ALA A 299 -10.35 -1.40 -5.89
CA ALA A 299 -9.50 -2.26 -6.71
C ALA A 299 -9.00 -1.53 -7.94
N ILE A 300 -7.72 -1.73 -8.27
CA ILE A 300 -7.05 -1.19 -9.45
C ILE A 300 -6.34 -2.28 -10.24
#